data_AF-A0A1Y4U3A1-F1
#
_entry.id   AF-A0A1Y4U3A1-F1
#
_cell.length_a   1.000
_cell.length_b   1.000
_cell.length_c   1.000
_cell.angle_alpha   90.00
_cell.angle_beta   90.00
_cell.angle_gamma   90.00
#
_symmetry.space_group_name_H-M   'P 1'
#
loop_
_entity.id
_entity.type
_entity.pdbx_description
1 polymer ?
#
loop_
_entity_poly.entity_id
_entity_poly.type
_entity_poly.pdbx_seq_one_letter_code
_entity_poly.pdbx_strand_id
1 'polypeptide(L)'
;MLAALALSSCVKENDSYKDWLPVQPGQYIYTYVMTQDRVAMQAANAGMRVAVMAAEVAKQRAAGEDEVTIGTVKYNNQLLLSALFNSGTKIEETDDGYMLTFSKDYLMPDGFHLGGSLLVRTGGAAELANGAEWSVEMQPDFKLYSDSAYGSVQSQVNMYSGTTTLTDNQDGSYTIRLSGIAAEVDGSHIGSSNWSTSDEGFVLRPEDEKVTLAYSSCHGETFRINGSASGLSIYANMSGSRPLSMSYTVTDGLFVGLRIIGGTQECEFTSTSDYDTAGYPAPDVRVEWTNGQSRIFYNGNVYPKE
;
A
#
# COMPACT_ATOMS: atom_id res chain seq x y z
N MET A 1 -30.75 20.86 -22.42
CA MET A 1 -30.86 22.16 -21.71
C MET A 1 -29.51 22.87 -21.86
N LEU A 2 -29.25 23.47 -23.03
CA LEU A 2 -27.91 23.96 -23.43
C LEU A 2 -27.85 25.48 -23.68
N ALA A 3 -28.90 26.23 -23.33
CA ALA A 3 -28.99 27.68 -23.58
C ALA A 3 -28.51 28.56 -22.41
N ALA A 4 -28.32 28.00 -21.21
CA ALA A 4 -27.88 28.76 -20.03
C ALA A 4 -26.36 29.00 -19.97
N LEU A 5 -25.57 28.30 -20.79
CA LEU A 5 -24.10 28.44 -20.85
C LEU A 5 -23.62 29.64 -21.69
N ALA A 6 -24.52 30.28 -22.44
CA ALA A 6 -24.17 31.45 -23.25
C ALA A 6 -23.99 32.75 -22.42
N LEU A 7 -24.45 32.77 -21.16
CA LEU A 7 -24.40 33.94 -20.28
C LEU A 7 -23.35 33.85 -19.15
N SER A 8 -22.54 32.78 -19.10
CA SER A 8 -21.47 32.63 -18.09
C SER A 8 -20.12 33.19 -18.53
N SER A 9 -20.02 33.84 -19.70
CA SER A 9 -18.79 34.47 -20.22
C SER A 9 -18.27 35.65 -19.37
N CYS A 10 -18.97 36.02 -18.29
CA CYS A 10 -18.53 36.99 -17.28
C CYS A 10 -18.17 36.38 -15.91
N VAL A 11 -18.29 35.06 -15.74
CA VAL A 11 -17.66 34.38 -14.59
C VAL A 11 -16.19 34.29 -14.94
N LYS A 12 -15.30 34.94 -14.17
CA LYS A 12 -13.85 34.80 -14.33
C LYS A 12 -13.54 33.32 -14.59
N GLU A 13 -13.02 33.04 -15.78
CA GLU A 13 -12.57 31.71 -16.16
C GLU A 13 -11.60 31.27 -15.05
N ASN A 14 -12.00 30.26 -14.25
CA ASN A 14 -11.13 29.73 -13.23
C ASN A 14 -10.08 28.86 -13.92
N ASP A 15 -9.08 29.52 -14.48
CA ASP A 15 -8.00 28.95 -15.28
C ASP A 15 -6.98 28.15 -14.47
N SER A 16 -7.21 27.94 -13.17
CA SER A 16 -6.34 27.14 -12.31
C SER A 16 -6.13 25.70 -12.82
N TYR A 17 -7.06 25.16 -13.61
CA TYR A 17 -6.87 23.86 -14.27
C TYR A 17 -5.77 23.90 -15.35
N LYS A 18 -5.56 25.05 -16.00
CA LYS A 18 -4.52 25.23 -17.04
C LYS A 18 -3.11 25.11 -16.45
N ASP A 19 -2.94 25.45 -15.18
CA ASP A 19 -1.67 25.25 -14.45
C ASP A 19 -1.42 23.78 -14.08
N TRP A 20 -2.48 22.97 -14.02
CA TRP A 20 -2.39 21.53 -13.78
C TRP A 20 -2.13 20.72 -15.05
N LEU A 21 -2.61 21.17 -16.22
CA LEU A 21 -2.46 20.45 -17.49
C LEU A 21 -1.02 19.98 -17.77
N PRO A 22 0.05 20.79 -17.54
CA PRO A 22 1.41 20.36 -17.82
C PRO A 22 1.90 19.20 -16.94
N VAL A 23 1.35 19.04 -15.73
CA VAL A 23 1.73 17.97 -14.78
C VAL A 23 0.80 16.76 -14.82
N GLN A 24 -0.31 16.85 -15.57
CA GLN A 24 -1.32 15.78 -15.66
C GLN A 24 -0.74 14.41 -16.04
N PRO A 25 0.18 14.28 -17.02
CA PRO A 25 0.76 12.97 -17.34
C PRO A 25 1.58 12.41 -16.16
N GLY A 26 2.33 13.26 -15.45
CA GLY A 26 3.01 12.88 -14.21
C GLY A 26 2.04 12.37 -13.14
N GLN A 27 0.88 13.01 -13.00
CA GLN A 27 -0.15 12.56 -12.05
C GLN A 27 -0.63 11.14 -12.38
N TYR A 28 -0.73 10.77 -13.66
CA TYR A 28 -1.10 9.42 -14.08
C TYR A 28 0.01 8.40 -13.80
N ILE A 29 1.28 8.75 -14.05
CA ILE A 29 2.43 7.89 -13.67
C ILE A 29 2.36 7.61 -12.17
N TYR A 30 2.23 8.66 -11.34
CA TYR A 30 2.11 8.53 -9.89
C TYR A 30 0.94 7.62 -9.50
N THR A 31 -0.26 7.83 -10.07
CA THR A 31 -1.43 6.99 -9.77
C THR A 31 -1.26 5.53 -10.18
N TYR A 32 -0.63 5.24 -11.32
CA TYR A 32 -0.40 3.86 -11.76
C TYR A 32 0.61 3.15 -10.86
N VAL A 33 1.74 3.80 -10.59
CA VAL A 33 2.79 3.24 -9.73
C VAL A 33 2.26 3.01 -8.32
N MET A 34 1.57 3.99 -7.73
CA MET A 34 1.02 3.83 -6.37
C MET A 34 -0.07 2.76 -6.31
N THR A 35 -0.88 2.59 -7.36
CA THR A 35 -1.85 1.48 -7.40
C THR A 35 -1.14 0.13 -7.46
N GLN A 36 -0.12 0.01 -8.32
CA GLN A 36 0.68 -1.21 -8.40
C GLN A 36 1.32 -1.56 -7.06
N ASP A 37 1.95 -0.59 -6.41
CA ASP A 37 2.61 -0.80 -5.11
C ASP A 37 1.60 -1.22 -4.03
N ARG A 38 0.43 -0.57 -3.98
CA ARG A 38 -0.65 -0.95 -3.05
C ARG A 38 -1.19 -2.35 -3.28
N VAL A 39 -1.31 -2.79 -4.53
CA VAL A 39 -1.71 -4.17 -4.87
C VAL A 39 -0.66 -5.16 -4.36
N ALA A 40 0.61 -4.89 -4.60
CA ALA A 40 1.70 -5.77 -4.17
C ALA A 40 1.87 -5.81 -2.64
N MET A 41 1.53 -4.73 -1.94
CA MET A 41 1.68 -4.59 -0.49
C MET A 41 0.60 -5.28 0.35
N GLN A 42 -0.44 -5.87 -0.24
CA GLN A 42 -1.57 -6.40 0.55
C GLN A 42 -1.16 -7.47 1.57
N ALA A 43 -0.27 -8.39 1.19
CA ALA A 43 0.25 -9.40 2.11
C ALA A 43 1.07 -8.76 3.25
N ALA A 44 1.92 -7.79 2.93
CA ALA A 44 2.71 -7.06 3.94
C ALA A 44 1.82 -6.27 4.90
N ASN A 45 0.79 -5.59 4.39
CA ASN A 45 -0.19 -4.87 5.20
C ASN A 45 -0.90 -5.80 6.19
N ALA A 46 -1.32 -6.98 5.75
CA ALA A 46 -1.95 -7.97 6.62
C ALA A 46 -0.97 -8.48 7.70
N GLY A 47 0.26 -8.85 7.31
CA GLY A 47 1.27 -9.32 8.25
C GLY A 47 1.65 -8.27 9.29
N MET A 48 1.83 -7.00 8.89
CA MET A 48 2.13 -5.91 9.83
C MET A 48 0.97 -5.65 10.80
N ARG A 49 -0.29 -5.74 10.34
CA ARG A 49 -1.46 -5.64 11.23
C ARG A 49 -1.49 -6.78 12.25
N VAL A 50 -1.11 -8.00 11.87
CA VAL A 50 -0.95 -9.12 12.81
C VAL A 50 0.20 -8.84 13.78
N ALA A 51 1.33 -8.35 13.33
CA ALA A 51 2.46 -7.99 14.19
C ALA A 51 2.08 -6.94 15.24
N VAL A 52 1.31 -5.92 14.85
CA VAL A 52 0.76 -4.90 15.75
C VAL A 52 -0.18 -5.50 16.79
N MET A 53 -1.08 -6.42 16.38
CA MET A 53 -1.96 -7.12 17.33
C MET A 53 -1.16 -8.02 18.28
N ALA A 54 -0.16 -8.74 17.78
CA ALA A 54 0.68 -9.63 18.58
C ALA A 54 1.50 -8.88 19.63
N ALA A 55 2.08 -7.73 19.25
CA ALA A 55 2.76 -6.84 20.19
C ALA A 55 1.80 -6.28 21.26
N GLU A 56 0.55 -5.96 20.90
CA GLU A 56 -0.44 -5.54 21.89
C GLU A 56 -0.83 -6.69 22.85
N VAL A 57 -1.00 -7.92 22.34
CA VAL A 57 -1.25 -9.11 23.17
C VAL A 57 -0.13 -9.29 24.18
N ALA A 58 1.13 -9.22 23.75
CA ALA A 58 2.28 -9.35 24.64
C ALA A 58 2.32 -8.26 25.71
N LYS A 59 2.04 -7.01 25.34
CA LYS A 59 1.95 -5.89 26.27
C LYS A 59 0.85 -6.09 27.32
N GLN A 60 -0.35 -6.54 26.92
CA GLN A 60 -1.48 -6.77 27.83
C GLN A 60 -1.22 -7.96 28.78
N ARG A 61 -0.62 -9.05 28.27
CA ARG A 61 -0.19 -10.18 29.11
C ARG A 61 0.88 -9.77 30.12
N ALA A 62 1.85 -8.95 29.72
CA ALA A 62 2.84 -8.40 30.65
C ALA A 62 2.23 -7.50 31.74
N ALA A 63 1.03 -6.95 31.50
CA ALA A 63 0.25 -6.20 32.49
C ALA A 63 -0.69 -7.07 33.35
N GLY A 64 -0.69 -8.41 33.16
CA GLY A 64 -1.46 -9.37 33.93
C GLY A 64 -2.76 -9.87 33.28
N GLU A 65 -2.98 -9.58 31.99
CA GLU A 65 -4.15 -10.08 31.24
C GLU A 65 -3.84 -11.42 30.51
N ASP A 66 -3.65 -12.49 31.28
CA ASP A 66 -3.13 -13.78 30.79
C ASP A 66 -4.02 -14.46 29.72
N GLU A 67 -5.33 -14.19 29.70
CA GLU A 67 -6.29 -14.82 28.77
C GLU A 67 -6.41 -14.11 27.41
N VAL A 68 -5.73 -12.97 27.21
CA VAL A 68 -5.80 -12.23 25.95
C VAL A 68 -5.09 -13.00 24.83
N THR A 69 -5.72 -13.10 23.66
CA THR A 69 -5.17 -13.75 22.45
C THR A 69 -5.32 -12.83 21.25
N ILE A 70 -4.73 -13.22 20.11
CA ILE A 70 -4.78 -12.43 18.87
C ILE A 70 -6.23 -12.16 18.41
N GLY A 71 -7.16 -13.08 18.70
CA GLY A 71 -8.57 -12.97 18.33
C GLY A 71 -9.43 -12.21 19.34
N THR A 72 -8.92 -11.90 20.53
CA THR A 72 -9.69 -11.26 21.62
C THR A 72 -9.12 -9.92 22.08
N VAL A 73 -7.90 -9.57 21.66
CA VAL A 73 -7.21 -8.34 22.03
C VAL A 73 -8.01 -7.08 21.65
N LYS A 74 -8.14 -6.17 22.62
CA LYS A 74 -8.94 -4.96 22.50
C LYS A 74 -8.13 -3.73 22.85
N TYR A 75 -8.52 -2.59 22.30
CA TYR A 75 -8.09 -1.28 22.72
C TYR A 75 -9.30 -0.37 22.84
N ASN A 76 -9.44 0.36 23.96
CA ASN A 76 -10.62 1.21 24.25
C ASN A 76 -11.97 0.49 24.01
N ASN A 77 -12.06 -0.78 24.44
CA ASN A 77 -13.22 -1.65 24.28
C ASN A 77 -13.61 -2.01 22.82
N GLN A 78 -12.75 -1.70 21.85
CA GLN A 78 -12.89 -2.11 20.45
C GLN A 78 -11.97 -3.30 20.15
N LEU A 79 -12.49 -4.31 19.45
CA LEU A 79 -11.70 -5.46 18.99
C LEU A 79 -10.69 -5.00 17.91
N LEU A 80 -9.40 -5.26 18.12
CA LEU A 80 -8.36 -4.81 17.19
C LEU A 80 -8.47 -5.48 15.82
N LEU A 81 -8.88 -6.75 15.77
CA LEU A 81 -9.10 -7.46 14.51
C LEU A 81 -10.07 -6.67 13.60
N SER A 82 -11.19 -6.20 14.16
CA SER A 82 -12.15 -5.42 13.39
C SER A 82 -11.68 -3.99 13.10
N ALA A 83 -10.83 -3.41 13.94
CA ALA A 83 -10.29 -2.06 13.75
C ALA A 83 -9.21 -1.99 12.66
N LEU A 84 -8.30 -2.97 12.64
CA LEU A 84 -7.17 -3.03 11.71
C LEU A 84 -7.54 -3.68 10.38
N PHE A 85 -8.54 -4.57 10.39
CA PHE A 85 -9.06 -5.21 9.19
C PHE A 85 -10.49 -4.74 8.94
N ASN A 86 -11.48 -5.57 9.26
CA ASN A 86 -12.89 -5.25 9.23
C ASN A 86 -13.68 -6.32 10.01
N SER A 87 -15.01 -6.19 10.06
CA SER A 87 -15.87 -7.17 10.74
C SER A 87 -15.97 -8.53 10.04
N GLY A 88 -15.55 -8.64 8.77
CA GLY A 88 -15.62 -9.87 7.98
C GLY A 88 -14.37 -10.73 8.04
N THR A 89 -13.28 -10.21 8.63
CA THR A 89 -12.00 -10.91 8.71
C THR A 89 -12.00 -11.89 9.89
N LYS A 90 -11.48 -13.09 9.65
CA LYS A 90 -11.24 -14.11 10.68
C LYS A 90 -9.74 -14.35 10.81
N ILE A 91 -9.32 -14.69 12.03
CA ILE A 91 -7.94 -15.07 12.34
C ILE A 91 -7.97 -16.33 13.20
N GLU A 92 -7.16 -17.32 12.83
CA GLU A 92 -7.02 -18.58 13.55
C GLU A 92 -5.54 -18.85 13.82
N GLU A 93 -5.22 -19.28 15.05
CA GLU A 93 -3.87 -19.74 15.39
C GLU A 93 -3.62 -21.11 14.76
N THR A 94 -2.40 -21.28 14.24
CA THR A 94 -1.91 -22.52 13.62
C THR A 94 -0.58 -22.87 14.25
N ASP A 95 -0.08 -24.09 14.02
CA ASP A 95 1.23 -24.51 14.53
C ASP A 95 2.38 -23.63 14.01
N ASP A 96 2.21 -23.00 12.84
CA ASP A 96 3.24 -22.23 12.14
C ASP A 96 3.05 -20.70 12.26
N GLY A 97 1.95 -20.22 12.88
CA GLY A 97 1.60 -18.80 12.96
C GLY A 97 0.09 -18.55 12.88
N TYR A 98 -0.38 -17.66 11.99
CA TYR A 98 -1.77 -17.21 11.94
C TYR A 98 -2.38 -17.32 10.53
N MET A 99 -3.51 -18.01 10.42
CA MET A 99 -4.31 -18.06 9.20
C MET A 99 -5.36 -16.95 9.22
N LEU A 100 -5.32 -16.04 8.24
CA LEU A 100 -6.36 -15.05 8.01
C LEU A 100 -7.28 -15.49 6.89
N THR A 101 -8.57 -15.27 7.07
CA THR A 101 -9.59 -15.47 6.02
C THR A 101 -10.38 -14.18 5.83
N PHE A 102 -10.47 -13.72 4.59
CA PHE A 102 -11.12 -12.46 4.24
C PHE A 102 -12.45 -12.69 3.52
N SER A 103 -13.38 -11.77 3.75
CA SER A 103 -14.63 -11.69 3.02
C SER A 103 -14.63 -10.46 2.12
N LYS A 104 -14.79 -10.70 0.81
CA LYS A 104 -14.83 -9.65 -0.22
C LYS A 104 -16.02 -8.69 -0.09
N ASP A 105 -16.96 -8.96 0.81
CA ASP A 105 -18.14 -8.13 1.00
C ASP A 105 -17.86 -6.94 1.95
N TYR A 106 -16.68 -6.94 2.60
CA TYR A 106 -16.26 -5.89 3.50
C TYR A 106 -15.00 -5.20 2.98
N LEU A 107 -15.09 -3.88 2.81
CA LEU A 107 -13.99 -3.04 2.42
C LEU A 107 -12.91 -3.03 3.52
N MET A 108 -11.64 -3.14 3.13
CA MET A 108 -10.50 -2.95 4.01
C MET A 108 -10.20 -1.46 4.21
N PRO A 109 -9.48 -1.08 5.29
CA PRO A 109 -9.17 0.33 5.55
C PRO A 109 -8.31 1.00 4.46
N ASP A 110 -7.59 0.20 3.67
CA ASP A 110 -6.75 0.63 2.54
C ASP A 110 -7.52 0.74 1.20
N GLY A 111 -8.82 0.44 1.20
CA GLY A 111 -9.72 0.67 0.06
C GLY A 111 -9.87 -0.49 -0.92
N PHE A 112 -9.24 -1.65 -0.66
CA PHE A 112 -9.52 -2.88 -1.40
C PHE A 112 -10.52 -3.74 -0.66
N HIS A 113 -11.24 -4.59 -1.37
CA HIS A 113 -11.87 -5.77 -0.75
C HIS A 113 -10.94 -6.96 -0.96
N LEU A 114 -10.79 -7.79 0.07
CA LEU A 114 -9.96 -8.99 0.03
C LEU A 114 -10.83 -10.24 0.08
N GLY A 115 -10.51 -11.22 -0.74
CA GLY A 115 -11.11 -12.56 -0.69
C GLY A 115 -10.05 -13.64 -0.57
N GLY A 116 -10.43 -14.79 -0.02
CA GLY A 116 -9.54 -15.91 0.22
C GLY A 116 -8.72 -15.74 1.50
N SER A 117 -7.51 -16.32 1.53
CA SER A 117 -6.74 -16.44 2.77
C SER A 117 -5.27 -16.03 2.64
N LEU A 118 -4.68 -15.65 3.78
CA LEU A 118 -3.24 -15.42 3.94
C LEU A 118 -2.74 -16.20 5.16
N LEU A 119 -1.57 -16.82 5.06
CA LEU A 119 -0.90 -17.46 6.19
C LEU A 119 0.31 -16.61 6.62
N VAL A 120 0.25 -16.06 7.83
CA VAL A 120 1.40 -15.39 8.45
C VAL A 120 2.18 -16.43 9.24
N ARG A 121 3.38 -16.77 8.78
CA ARG A 121 4.30 -17.68 9.48
C ARG A 121 5.23 -16.88 10.38
N THR A 122 5.28 -17.24 11.66
CA THR A 122 6.07 -16.49 12.66
C THR A 122 7.37 -17.17 13.05
N GLY A 123 7.61 -18.40 12.56
CA GLY A 123 8.77 -19.19 12.95
C GLY A 123 8.80 -19.53 14.45
N GLY A 124 7.63 -19.55 15.10
CA GLY A 124 7.50 -19.78 16.54
C GLY A 124 7.71 -18.53 17.40
N ALA A 125 8.03 -17.38 16.81
CA ALA A 125 8.10 -16.12 17.56
C ALA A 125 6.68 -15.62 17.89
N ALA A 126 6.48 -15.22 19.15
CA ALA A 126 5.21 -14.65 19.59
C ALA A 126 5.01 -13.20 19.10
N GLU A 127 6.10 -12.49 18.83
CA GLU A 127 6.12 -11.09 18.39
C GLU A 127 7.14 -10.92 17.25
N LEU A 128 6.93 -9.90 16.42
CA LEU A 128 7.95 -9.44 15.47
C LEU A 128 8.96 -8.57 16.24
N ALA A 129 9.77 -9.21 17.06
CA ALA A 129 10.76 -8.56 17.94
C ALA A 129 11.96 -9.47 18.16
N ASN A 130 13.06 -8.91 18.69
CA ASN A 130 14.31 -9.61 18.97
C ASN A 130 14.91 -10.29 17.72
N GLY A 131 14.84 -9.62 16.57
CA GLY A 131 15.36 -10.13 15.30
C GLY A 131 14.48 -11.19 14.65
N ALA A 132 13.22 -11.33 15.08
CA ALA A 132 12.27 -12.23 14.45
C ALA A 132 12.04 -11.86 12.97
N GLU A 133 11.92 -12.88 12.14
CA GLU A 133 11.54 -12.77 10.74
C GLU A 133 10.24 -13.55 10.53
N TRP A 134 9.23 -12.87 10.02
CA TRP A 134 7.94 -13.45 9.66
C TRP A 134 7.79 -13.47 8.15
N SER A 135 7.10 -14.48 7.62
CA SER A 135 6.75 -14.53 6.19
C SER A 135 5.24 -14.53 6.02
N VAL A 136 4.73 -13.80 5.03
CA VAL A 136 3.30 -13.80 4.70
C VAL A 136 3.10 -14.52 3.37
N GLU A 137 2.39 -15.64 3.43
CA GLU A 137 2.15 -16.54 2.31
C GLU A 137 0.73 -16.31 1.75
N MET A 138 0.65 -15.91 0.49
CA MET A 138 -0.62 -15.83 -0.23
C MET A 138 -1.15 -17.22 -0.52
N GLN A 139 -2.35 -17.53 -0.03
CA GLN A 139 -2.99 -18.81 -0.34
C GLN A 139 -3.54 -18.78 -1.78
N PRO A 140 -3.72 -19.95 -2.44
CA PRO A 140 -4.14 -20.00 -3.85
C PRO A 140 -5.48 -19.32 -4.17
N ASP A 141 -6.31 -19.08 -3.15
CA ASP A 141 -7.60 -18.42 -3.26
C ASP A 141 -7.56 -16.91 -2.99
N PHE A 142 -6.38 -16.36 -2.64
CA PHE A 142 -6.22 -14.94 -2.31
C PHE A 142 -6.42 -14.02 -3.52
N LYS A 143 -7.33 -13.06 -3.37
CA LYS A 143 -7.74 -12.14 -4.44
C LYS A 143 -8.04 -10.76 -3.88
N LEU A 144 -7.83 -9.75 -4.73
CA LEU A 144 -8.25 -8.38 -4.45
C LEU A 144 -9.42 -8.01 -5.35
N TYR A 145 -10.27 -7.13 -4.84
CA TYR A 145 -11.34 -6.50 -5.60
C TYR A 145 -11.32 -4.99 -5.34
N SER A 146 -11.57 -4.21 -6.38
CA SER A 146 -11.74 -2.77 -6.28
C SER A 146 -13.08 -2.38 -6.88
N ASP A 147 -13.80 -1.50 -6.21
CA ASP A 147 -15.02 -0.91 -6.75
C ASP A 147 -14.66 -0.02 -7.96
N SER A 148 -15.40 -0.14 -9.05
CA SER A 148 -15.21 0.73 -10.21
C SER A 148 -15.81 2.11 -9.96
N ALA A 149 -15.17 3.15 -10.46
CA ALA A 149 -15.70 4.51 -10.40
C ALA A 149 -16.93 4.75 -11.30
N TYR A 150 -17.25 3.83 -12.22
CA TYR A 150 -18.22 4.03 -13.31
C TYR A 150 -19.34 2.97 -13.38
N GLY A 151 -19.52 2.13 -12.35
CA GLY A 151 -20.60 1.14 -12.36
C GLY A 151 -20.57 0.15 -11.19
N SER A 152 -21.51 -0.80 -11.22
CA SER A 152 -21.74 -1.83 -10.18
C SER A 152 -20.85 -3.08 -10.31
N VAL A 153 -19.80 -3.05 -11.13
CA VAL A 153 -18.92 -4.19 -11.37
C VAL A 153 -17.59 -3.93 -10.66
N GLN A 154 -17.19 -4.85 -9.77
CA GLN A 154 -15.88 -4.82 -9.13
C GLN A 154 -14.81 -5.33 -10.10
N SER A 155 -13.68 -4.65 -10.16
CA SER A 155 -12.48 -5.17 -10.84
C SER A 155 -11.80 -6.18 -9.92
N GLN A 156 -11.53 -7.38 -10.42
CA GLN A 156 -10.81 -8.42 -9.69
C GLN A 156 -9.34 -8.42 -10.09
N VAL A 157 -8.45 -8.61 -9.11
CA VAL A 157 -7.03 -8.88 -9.32
C VAL A 157 -6.69 -10.22 -8.68
N ASN A 158 -6.22 -11.15 -9.49
CA ASN A 158 -5.77 -12.47 -9.06
C ASN A 158 -4.34 -12.36 -8.55
N MET A 159 -4.07 -12.83 -7.33
CA MET A 159 -2.73 -12.87 -6.74
C MET A 159 -2.20 -14.30 -6.81
N TYR A 160 -1.23 -14.54 -7.67
CA TYR A 160 -0.79 -15.90 -7.98
C TYR A 160 0.38 -16.38 -7.12
N SER A 161 1.36 -15.52 -6.88
CA SER A 161 2.60 -15.91 -6.20
C SER A 161 3.45 -14.71 -5.78
N GLY A 162 4.60 -15.00 -5.18
CA GLY A 162 5.54 -14.03 -4.65
C GLY A 162 5.72 -14.23 -3.15
N THR A 163 6.77 -13.66 -2.59
CA THR A 163 7.06 -13.76 -1.16
C THR A 163 7.07 -12.40 -0.49
N THR A 164 6.57 -12.38 0.74
CA THR A 164 6.61 -11.23 1.62
C THR A 164 7.31 -11.62 2.91
N THR A 165 8.30 -10.84 3.34
CA THR A 165 8.93 -11.01 4.65
C THR A 165 8.89 -9.71 5.44
N LEU A 166 8.74 -9.86 6.76
CA LEU A 166 8.76 -8.80 7.74
C LEU A 166 9.87 -9.13 8.74
N THR A 167 10.77 -8.19 9.00
CA THR A 167 11.93 -8.42 9.86
C THR A 167 12.04 -7.32 10.89
N ASP A 168 12.24 -7.67 12.16
CA ASP A 168 12.73 -6.73 13.18
C ASP A 168 14.25 -6.53 13.02
N ASN A 169 14.68 -5.29 12.79
CA ASN A 169 16.10 -4.98 12.58
C ASN A 169 16.88 -4.82 13.89
N GLN A 170 16.22 -4.94 15.05
CA GLN A 170 16.82 -4.80 16.39
C GLN A 170 17.42 -3.41 16.70
N ASP A 171 17.09 -2.42 15.86
CA ASP A 171 17.49 -1.01 16.02
C ASP A 171 16.25 -0.09 16.13
N GLY A 172 15.09 -0.67 16.43
CA GLY A 172 13.80 0.01 16.47
C GLY A 172 13.13 0.19 15.10
N SER A 173 13.75 -0.28 14.00
CA SER A 173 13.15 -0.32 12.67
C SER A 173 12.73 -1.72 12.25
N TYR A 174 11.83 -1.78 11.26
CA TYR A 174 11.33 -2.99 10.66
C TYR A 174 11.51 -2.93 9.15
N THR A 175 11.88 -4.05 8.53
CA THR A 175 12.01 -4.14 7.08
C THR A 175 10.90 -4.99 6.49
N ILE A 176 10.23 -4.46 5.46
CA ILE A 176 9.31 -5.18 4.59
C ILE A 176 10.05 -5.49 3.29
N ARG A 177 10.13 -6.77 2.91
CA ARG A 177 10.62 -7.18 1.59
C ARG A 177 9.53 -7.88 0.80
N LEU A 178 9.45 -7.53 -0.48
CA LEU A 178 8.61 -8.18 -1.47
C LEU A 178 9.52 -8.78 -2.54
N SER A 179 9.23 -10.01 -2.96
CA SER A 179 9.96 -10.64 -4.06
C SER A 179 8.98 -11.29 -5.03
N GLY A 180 8.96 -10.76 -6.25
CA GLY A 180 8.24 -11.32 -7.39
C GLY A 180 6.74 -11.41 -7.18
N ILE A 181 6.11 -10.39 -6.59
CA ILE A 181 4.65 -10.39 -6.38
C ILE A 181 3.95 -10.41 -7.75
N ALA A 182 3.32 -11.55 -8.03
CA ALA A 182 2.67 -11.85 -9.29
C ALA A 182 1.17 -11.68 -9.17
N ALA A 183 0.67 -10.67 -9.86
CA ALA A 183 -0.73 -10.27 -9.87
C ALA A 183 -1.19 -10.02 -11.31
N GLU A 184 -2.47 -10.26 -11.57
CA GLU A 184 -3.08 -10.02 -12.87
C GLU A 184 -4.52 -9.56 -12.71
N VAL A 185 -4.91 -8.52 -13.45
CA VAL A 185 -6.32 -8.10 -13.53
C VAL A 185 -7.12 -9.20 -14.25
N ASP A 186 -8.24 -9.61 -13.68
CA ASP A 186 -9.08 -10.65 -14.26
C ASP A 186 -9.53 -10.29 -15.67
N GLY A 187 -9.39 -11.23 -16.61
CA GLY A 187 -9.64 -11.01 -18.03
C GLY A 187 -8.54 -10.24 -18.77
N SER A 188 -7.47 -9.84 -18.10
CA SER A 188 -6.25 -9.39 -18.77
C SER A 188 -5.58 -10.56 -19.49
N HIS A 189 -4.89 -10.27 -20.58
CA HIS A 189 -4.14 -11.25 -21.37
C HIS A 189 -2.69 -10.80 -21.62
N ILE A 190 -2.20 -9.85 -20.80
CA ILE A 190 -0.88 -9.25 -20.94
C ILE A 190 0.19 -9.97 -20.10
N GLY A 191 -0.20 -10.96 -19.29
CA GLY A 191 0.67 -11.61 -18.31
C GLY A 191 0.61 -10.96 -16.93
N SER A 192 1.42 -11.49 -16.01
CA SER A 192 1.42 -11.08 -14.59
C SER A 192 2.50 -10.05 -14.26
N SER A 193 2.26 -9.28 -13.20
CA SER A 193 3.27 -8.46 -12.53
C SER A 193 4.41 -9.31 -11.94
N ASN A 194 5.51 -8.67 -11.52
CA ASN A 194 6.57 -9.31 -10.73
C ASN A 194 7.22 -8.33 -9.74
N TRP A 195 6.38 -7.53 -9.08
CA TRP A 195 6.80 -6.41 -8.23
C TRP A 195 7.70 -6.88 -7.09
N SER A 196 8.85 -6.24 -6.93
CA SER A 196 9.84 -6.60 -5.91
C SER A 196 10.41 -5.34 -5.28
N THR A 197 10.69 -5.40 -3.98
CA THR A 197 11.49 -4.35 -3.32
C THR A 197 12.94 -4.44 -3.78
N SER A 198 13.71 -3.37 -3.57
CA SER A 198 15.17 -3.46 -3.57
C SER A 198 15.68 -4.37 -2.44
N ASP A 199 16.98 -4.70 -2.46
CA ASP A 199 17.62 -5.57 -1.46
C ASP A 199 17.47 -5.03 -0.02
N GLU A 200 17.45 -3.71 0.13
CA GLU A 200 17.23 -3.02 1.41
C GLU A 200 15.80 -3.16 1.92
N GLY A 201 14.83 -3.42 1.05
CA GLY A 201 13.40 -3.43 1.37
C GLY A 201 12.84 -2.03 1.60
N PHE A 202 11.61 -1.97 2.13
CA PHE A 202 11.11 -0.76 2.78
C PHE A 202 11.42 -0.84 4.27
N VAL A 203 12.16 0.13 4.76
CA VAL A 203 12.52 0.28 6.17
C VAL A 203 11.56 1.26 6.82
N LEU A 204 10.87 0.80 7.86
CA LEU A 204 9.91 1.57 8.66
C LEU A 204 10.49 1.81 10.05
N ARG A 205 10.50 3.06 10.51
CA ARG A 205 10.97 3.42 11.85
C ARG A 205 10.02 4.43 12.47
N PRO A 206 9.60 4.27 13.73
CA PRO A 206 8.86 5.33 14.43
C PRO A 206 9.74 6.57 14.62
N GLU A 207 9.17 7.76 14.49
CA GLU A 207 9.92 9.01 14.74
C GLU A 207 10.26 9.23 16.22
N ASP A 208 9.42 8.71 17.13
CA ASP A 208 9.74 8.62 18.56
C ASP A 208 10.21 7.20 18.86
N GLU A 209 11.47 7.04 19.29
CA GLU A 209 12.10 5.76 19.64
C GLU A 209 11.38 5.01 20.77
N LYS A 210 10.49 5.67 21.53
CA LYS A 210 9.67 5.01 22.57
C LYS A 210 8.46 4.28 21.99
N VAL A 211 8.11 4.55 20.74
CA VAL A 211 6.96 3.92 20.09
C VAL A 211 7.31 2.48 19.73
N THR A 212 6.45 1.56 20.16
CA THR A 212 6.54 0.12 19.85
C THR A 212 5.44 -0.29 18.88
N LEU A 213 5.48 -1.51 18.33
CA LEU A 213 4.41 -2.02 17.46
C LEU A 213 3.08 -2.27 18.18
N ALA A 214 3.05 -2.29 19.52
CA ALA A 214 1.78 -2.47 20.24
C ALA A 214 0.79 -1.37 19.83
N TYR A 215 -0.44 -1.74 19.47
CA TYR A 215 -1.43 -0.80 18.93
C TYR A 215 -1.64 0.43 19.83
N SER A 216 -1.69 0.22 21.14
CA SER A 216 -1.82 1.28 22.14
C SER A 216 -0.63 2.25 22.19
N SER A 217 0.50 1.87 21.58
CA SER A 217 1.72 2.68 21.46
C SER A 217 1.88 3.33 20.10
N CYS A 218 1.51 2.66 19.00
CA CYS A 218 1.76 3.16 17.64
C CYS A 218 0.56 3.86 17.00
N HIS A 219 -0.66 3.68 17.51
CA HIS A 219 -1.84 4.25 16.89
C HIS A 219 -1.81 5.78 16.89
N GLY A 220 -1.79 6.38 15.70
CA GLY A 220 -1.73 7.84 15.52
C GLY A 220 -0.31 8.41 15.52
N GLU A 221 0.70 7.57 15.74
CA GLU A 221 2.10 7.98 15.71
C GLU A 221 2.66 8.05 14.29
N THR A 222 3.76 8.79 14.15
CA THR A 222 4.43 9.00 12.86
C THR A 222 5.53 7.96 12.64
N PHE A 223 5.52 7.34 11.47
CA PHE A 223 6.56 6.43 11.01
C PHE A 223 7.27 7.01 9.80
N ARG A 224 8.59 7.01 9.83
CA ARG A 224 9.46 7.27 8.69
C ARG A 224 9.64 6.00 7.88
N ILE A 225 9.46 6.10 6.58
CA ILE A 225 9.60 5.02 5.62
C ILE A 225 10.59 5.44 4.54
N ASN A 226 11.56 4.56 4.28
CA ASN A 226 12.50 4.68 3.16
C ASN A 226 12.55 3.35 2.41
N GLY A 227 12.67 3.41 1.09
CA GLY A 227 12.88 2.20 0.29
C GLY A 227 12.40 2.38 -1.14
N SER A 228 12.53 1.31 -1.90
CA SER A 228 12.11 1.28 -3.30
C SER A 228 11.61 -0.09 -3.73
N ALA A 229 10.79 -0.09 -4.77
CA ALA A 229 10.29 -1.28 -5.43
C ALA A 229 10.19 -1.06 -6.95
N SER A 230 10.29 -2.14 -7.71
CA SER A 230 10.18 -2.09 -9.17
C SER A 230 9.77 -3.42 -9.75
N GLY A 231 9.36 -3.40 -11.01
CA GLY A 231 9.04 -4.60 -11.79
C GLY A 231 7.99 -4.33 -12.85
N LEU A 232 7.52 -5.42 -13.45
CA LEU A 232 6.31 -5.45 -14.27
C LEU A 232 5.11 -5.17 -13.38
N SER A 233 4.22 -4.29 -13.86
CA SER A 233 2.97 -3.92 -13.19
C SER A 233 1.79 -4.77 -13.67
N ILE A 234 0.59 -4.48 -13.15
CA ILE A 234 -0.68 -5.02 -13.63
C ILE A 234 -1.24 -4.26 -14.85
N TYR A 235 -0.59 -3.17 -15.25
CA TYR A 235 -1.03 -2.32 -16.36
C TYR A 235 -0.41 -2.77 -17.68
N ALA A 236 -1.18 -2.69 -18.76
CA ALA A 236 -0.66 -2.96 -20.10
C ALA A 236 0.31 -1.88 -20.56
N ASN A 237 1.37 -2.28 -21.26
CA ASN A 237 2.18 -1.35 -22.02
C ASN A 237 1.40 -0.79 -23.24
N MET A 238 1.96 0.20 -23.95
CA MET A 238 1.26 0.88 -25.05
C MET A 238 0.82 -0.05 -26.19
N SER A 239 1.52 -1.19 -26.36
CA SER A 239 1.20 -2.19 -27.39
C SER A 239 0.15 -3.21 -26.96
N GLY A 240 -0.25 -3.21 -25.67
CA GLY A 240 -1.18 -4.18 -25.11
C GLY A 240 -0.64 -5.62 -25.08
N SER A 241 0.67 -5.82 -25.25
CA SER A 241 1.26 -7.16 -25.45
C SER A 241 1.94 -7.74 -24.20
N ARG A 242 2.29 -6.89 -23.24
CA ARG A 242 2.97 -7.25 -21.99
C ARG A 242 2.69 -6.21 -20.91
N PRO A 243 3.03 -6.48 -19.64
CA PRO A 243 2.82 -5.50 -18.60
C PRO A 243 3.85 -4.37 -18.67
N LEU A 244 3.45 -3.18 -18.25
CA LEU A 244 4.25 -1.96 -18.19
C LEU A 244 5.25 -2.04 -17.03
N SER A 245 6.52 -1.77 -17.31
CA SER A 245 7.59 -1.75 -16.29
C SER A 245 7.57 -0.43 -15.53
N MET A 246 7.59 -0.50 -14.20
CA MET A 246 7.51 0.68 -13.32
C MET A 246 8.51 0.58 -12.16
N SER A 247 8.79 1.71 -11.53
CA SER A 247 9.50 1.79 -10.24
C SER A 247 8.85 2.81 -9.31
N TYR A 248 9.05 2.61 -8.02
CA TYR A 248 8.62 3.45 -6.92
C TYR A 248 9.77 3.60 -5.92
N THR A 249 10.03 4.83 -5.49
CA THR A 249 10.95 5.14 -4.39
C THR A 249 10.27 6.09 -3.43
N VAL A 250 10.43 5.85 -2.13
CA VAL A 250 10.07 6.78 -1.07
C VAL A 250 11.30 7.15 -0.26
N THR A 251 11.51 8.44 -0.09
CA THR A 251 12.62 9.00 0.69
C THR A 251 12.06 9.92 1.77
N ASP A 252 12.47 9.69 3.01
CA ASP A 252 12.01 10.41 4.19
C ASP A 252 10.48 10.50 4.29
N GLY A 253 9.78 9.45 3.84
CA GLY A 253 8.33 9.39 3.83
C GLY A 253 7.79 9.33 5.25
N LEU A 254 7.09 10.36 5.71
CA LEU A 254 6.47 10.41 7.03
C LEU A 254 5.01 10.00 6.92
N PHE A 255 4.62 8.92 7.58
CA PHE A 255 3.28 8.35 7.52
C PHE A 255 2.61 8.36 8.90
N VAL A 256 1.34 8.77 8.92
CA VAL A 256 0.45 8.59 10.07
C VAL A 256 -0.71 7.71 9.62
N GLY A 257 -0.73 6.47 10.12
CA GLY A 257 -1.61 5.43 9.58
C GLY A 257 -1.39 5.25 8.07
N LEU A 258 -2.44 5.39 7.27
CA LEU A 258 -2.39 5.23 5.80
C LEU A 258 -2.05 6.53 5.04
N ARG A 259 -1.78 7.63 5.75
CA ARG A 259 -1.59 8.95 5.13
C ARG A 259 -0.13 9.37 5.20
N ILE A 260 0.42 9.72 4.05
CA ILE A 260 1.70 10.44 3.97
C ILE A 260 1.48 11.90 4.36
N ILE A 261 2.32 12.41 5.26
CA ILE A 261 2.30 13.79 5.75
C ILE A 261 3.57 14.56 5.38
N GLY A 262 4.65 13.87 5.01
CA GLY A 262 5.93 14.46 4.65
C GLY A 262 6.79 13.51 3.82
N GLY A 263 7.85 14.03 3.20
CA GLY A 263 8.80 13.25 2.43
C GLY A 263 8.58 13.33 0.93
N THR A 264 9.32 12.50 0.19
CA THR A 264 9.32 12.51 -1.28
C THR A 264 8.99 11.13 -1.83
N GLN A 265 8.12 11.08 -2.83
CA GLN A 265 7.81 9.90 -3.61
C GLN A 265 8.20 10.12 -5.06
N GLU A 266 8.96 9.18 -5.61
CA GLU A 266 9.39 9.19 -7.01
C GLU A 266 8.80 7.96 -7.70
N CYS A 267 8.16 8.18 -8.84
CA CYS A 267 7.49 7.14 -9.61
C CYS A 267 7.94 7.24 -11.06
N GLU A 268 8.19 6.11 -11.72
CA GLU A 268 8.75 6.10 -13.08
C GLU A 268 8.19 4.95 -13.92
N PHE A 269 8.02 5.22 -15.22
CA PHE A 269 7.96 4.18 -16.25
C PHE A 269 9.37 3.85 -16.74
N THR A 270 9.88 2.69 -16.38
CA THR A 270 11.32 2.37 -16.50
C THR A 270 11.78 1.94 -17.90
N SER A 271 10.86 1.92 -18.85
CA SER A 271 11.09 1.45 -20.23
C SER A 271 10.41 2.39 -21.22
N THR A 272 11.21 3.14 -21.96
CA THR A 272 10.73 4.11 -22.98
C THR A 272 9.95 3.45 -24.12
N SER A 273 10.11 2.13 -24.30
CA SER A 273 9.34 1.34 -25.27
C SER A 273 7.93 0.96 -24.79
N ASP A 274 7.62 1.15 -23.50
CA ASP A 274 6.37 0.66 -22.91
C ASP A 274 5.26 1.72 -22.83
N TYR A 275 5.54 2.99 -23.08
CA TYR A 275 4.55 4.08 -22.99
C TYR A 275 4.67 5.09 -24.14
N ASP A 276 3.56 5.76 -24.49
CA ASP A 276 3.55 6.78 -25.54
C ASP A 276 4.29 8.05 -25.08
N THR A 277 5.47 8.31 -25.64
CA THR A 277 6.29 9.49 -25.30
C THR A 277 5.68 10.82 -25.73
N ALA A 278 4.67 10.82 -26.62
CA ALA A 278 3.92 12.03 -26.95
C ALA A 278 2.92 12.39 -25.82
N GLY A 279 2.28 11.37 -25.23
CA GLY A 279 1.40 11.53 -24.07
C GLY A 279 2.13 11.71 -22.74
N TYR A 280 3.31 11.10 -22.61
CA TYR A 280 4.18 11.16 -21.43
C TYR A 280 5.58 11.68 -21.83
N PRO A 281 5.77 13.00 -21.93
CA PRO A 281 7.04 13.58 -22.37
C PRO A 281 8.23 13.33 -21.43
N ALA A 282 7.97 12.99 -20.17
CA ALA A 282 8.96 12.48 -19.21
C ALA A 282 8.49 11.13 -18.62
N PRO A 283 9.41 10.17 -18.36
CA PRO A 283 9.07 8.87 -17.76
C PRO A 283 8.78 8.95 -16.26
N ASP A 284 9.30 9.97 -15.59
CA ASP A 284 9.38 10.08 -14.15
C ASP A 284 8.56 11.27 -13.62
N VAL A 285 8.09 11.11 -12.39
CA VAL A 285 7.39 12.13 -11.63
C VAL A 285 7.88 12.10 -10.19
N ARG A 286 8.06 13.29 -9.61
CA ARG A 286 8.36 13.45 -8.19
C ARG A 286 7.20 14.14 -7.48
N VAL A 287 6.79 13.60 -6.34
CA VAL A 287 5.76 14.16 -5.48
C VAL A 287 6.35 14.43 -4.11
N GLU A 288 6.41 15.71 -3.73
CA GLU A 288 6.89 16.14 -2.42
C GLU A 288 5.69 16.41 -1.50
N TRP A 289 5.75 15.91 -0.28
CA TRP A 289 4.72 16.08 0.74
C TRP A 289 5.21 16.98 1.86
N THR A 290 4.35 17.89 2.30
CA THR A 290 4.58 18.74 3.47
C THR A 290 3.26 19.00 4.16
N ASN A 291 3.16 18.64 5.44
CA ASN A 291 1.94 18.75 6.24
C ASN A 291 0.70 18.11 5.56
N GLY A 292 0.90 16.99 4.86
CA GLY A 292 -0.16 16.27 4.13
C GLY A 292 -0.62 16.94 2.83
N GLN A 293 0.01 18.04 2.42
CA GLN A 293 -0.18 18.65 1.10
C GLN A 293 0.91 18.19 0.15
N SER A 294 0.57 17.95 -1.12
CA SER A 294 1.52 17.50 -2.13
C SER A 294 1.82 18.56 -3.17
N ARG A 295 3.06 18.56 -3.65
CA ARG A 295 3.51 19.24 -4.87
C ARG A 295 4.03 18.19 -5.84
N ILE A 296 3.50 18.19 -7.05
CA ILE A 296 3.91 17.32 -8.14
C ILE A 296 4.86 18.07 -9.06
N PHE A 297 5.99 17.45 -9.35
CA PHE A 297 7.04 17.92 -10.24
C PHE A 297 7.11 16.97 -11.43
N TYR A 298 6.89 17.50 -12.63
CA TYR A 298 6.85 16.69 -13.85
C TYR A 298 7.32 17.49 -15.07
N ASN A 299 8.30 16.95 -15.79
CA ASN A 299 8.82 17.54 -17.04
C ASN A 299 9.11 19.05 -16.94
N GLY A 300 9.81 19.46 -15.86
CA GLY A 300 10.14 20.87 -15.58
C GLY A 300 8.99 21.75 -15.06
N ASN A 301 7.79 21.20 -14.89
CA ASN A 301 6.62 21.89 -14.34
C ASN A 301 6.36 21.48 -12.89
N VAL A 302 5.69 22.35 -12.13
CA VAL A 302 5.28 22.10 -10.74
C VAL A 302 3.84 22.51 -10.50
N TYR A 303 3.11 21.73 -9.70
CA TYR A 303 1.75 22.05 -9.26
C TYR A 303 1.50 21.58 -7.82
N PRO A 304 0.77 22.35 -6.97
CA PRO A 304 0.40 23.73 -7.21
C PRO A 304 1.64 24.63 -7.33
N LYS A 305 1.51 25.74 -8.06
CA LYS A 305 2.52 26.80 -8.11
C LYS A 305 2.52 27.58 -6.78
N GLU A 306 3.68 28.13 -6.42
CA GLU A 306 3.82 29.06 -5.28
C GLU A 306 3.11 30.38 -5.52
#